data_AF-A0A517CM99-F1
#
_entry.id   AF-A0A517CM99-F1
#
_cell.length_a   1.000
_cell.length_b   1.000
_cell.length_c   1.000
_cell.angle_alpha   90.00
_cell.angle_beta   90.00
_cell.angle_gamma   90.00
#
_symmetry.space_group_name_H-M   'P 1'
#
loop_
_entity.id
_entity.type
_entity.pdbx_description
1 polymer ?
#
loop_
_entity_poly.entity_id
_entity_poly.type
_entity_poly.pdbx_seq_one_letter_code
_entity_poly.pdbx_strand_id
1 'polypeptide(L)'
;MSEISLKEEREDYGYLSEAKSFADMKKRLERLDNDKKYYYALNTKAAEKFMKKSEFIKPNGTIDVDLYIDAINYLKSVPDSEYNRDDYILDCLLVDAYEEGIEELFSDTQGFVGKTLASPVRKFNRRSKESFKSLARPDDGSIMAGIIWLKNWIVRKYNELKR
;
A
#
# COMPACT_ATOMS: atom_id res chain seq x y z
N MET A 1 -12.23 -12.83 13.88
CA MET A 1 -12.68 -13.75 12.82
C MET A 1 -14.12 -13.43 12.44
N SER A 2 -14.30 -12.61 11.41
CA SER A 2 -15.50 -12.61 10.60
C SER A 2 -15.46 -13.88 9.74
N GLU A 3 -16.34 -14.86 10.00
CA GLU A 3 -16.46 -16.05 9.16
C GLU A 3 -17.08 -15.68 7.82
N ILE A 4 -16.25 -15.35 6.82
CA ILE A 4 -16.73 -15.08 5.47
C ILE A 4 -17.34 -16.37 4.92
N SER A 5 -18.60 -16.31 4.53
CA SER A 5 -19.31 -17.46 3.96
C SER A 5 -18.72 -17.84 2.61
N LEU A 6 -18.45 -19.14 2.38
CA LEU A 6 -18.02 -19.70 1.08
C LEU A 6 -18.93 -19.28 -0.10
N LYS A 7 -20.18 -18.90 0.16
CA LYS A 7 -21.09 -18.34 -0.86
C LYS A 7 -20.71 -16.91 -1.21
N GLU A 8 -20.51 -16.07 -0.19
CA GLU A 8 -20.08 -14.68 -0.37
C GLU A 8 -18.69 -14.63 -1.01
N GLU A 9 -17.74 -15.47 -0.59
CA GLU A 9 -16.41 -15.52 -1.18
C GLU A 9 -16.44 -15.75 -2.70
N ARG A 10 -17.40 -16.54 -3.19
CA ARG A 10 -17.59 -16.80 -4.62
C ARG A 10 -18.28 -15.66 -5.35
N GLU A 11 -19.23 -14.99 -4.73
CA GLU A 11 -19.92 -13.82 -5.29
C GLU A 11 -18.96 -12.63 -5.38
N ASP A 12 -18.19 -12.37 -4.32
CA ASP A 12 -17.14 -11.34 -4.26
C ASP A 12 -15.98 -11.65 -5.23
N TYR A 13 -15.48 -12.89 -5.29
CA TYR A 13 -14.44 -13.26 -6.27
C TYR A 13 -14.95 -13.16 -7.72
N GLY A 14 -16.21 -13.53 -7.97
CA GLY A 14 -16.87 -13.30 -9.25
C GLY A 14 -16.89 -11.81 -9.62
N TYR A 15 -17.33 -10.96 -8.70
CA TYR A 15 -17.34 -9.51 -8.85
C TYR A 15 -15.96 -8.91 -9.13
N LEU A 16 -14.90 -9.40 -8.48
CA LEU A 16 -13.52 -8.96 -8.73
C LEU A 16 -13.01 -9.44 -10.11
N SER A 17 -13.38 -10.66 -10.53
CA SER A 17 -12.89 -11.24 -11.80
C SER A 17 -13.31 -10.48 -13.06
N GLU A 18 -14.41 -9.73 -13.00
CA GLU A 18 -14.88 -8.85 -14.07
C GLU A 18 -14.06 -7.56 -14.26
N ALA A 19 -13.02 -7.33 -13.45
CA ALA A 19 -12.21 -6.12 -13.51
C ALA A 19 -11.55 -5.95 -14.89
N LYS A 20 -11.77 -4.81 -15.55
CA LYS A 20 -11.24 -4.56 -16.91
C LYS A 20 -9.85 -3.93 -16.93
N SER A 21 -9.34 -3.53 -15.77
CA SER A 21 -8.00 -2.94 -15.58
C SER A 21 -7.62 -2.98 -14.10
N PHE A 22 -6.34 -2.78 -13.78
CA PHE A 22 -5.86 -2.64 -12.41
C PHE A 22 -6.62 -1.54 -11.61
N ALA A 23 -6.88 -0.40 -12.25
CA ALA A 23 -7.64 0.69 -11.62
C ALA A 23 -9.13 0.35 -11.41
N ASP A 24 -9.70 -0.55 -12.21
CA ASP A 24 -11.04 -1.09 -12.00
C ASP A 24 -11.03 -2.12 -10.86
N MET A 25 -10.03 -3.01 -10.81
CA MET A 25 -9.84 -3.97 -9.70
C MET A 25 -9.72 -3.26 -8.35
N LYS A 26 -8.87 -2.23 -8.25
CA LYS A 26 -8.72 -1.44 -7.03
C LYS A 26 -10.05 -0.79 -6.60
N LYS A 27 -10.80 -0.20 -7.54
CA LYS A 27 -12.13 0.38 -7.26
C LYS A 27 -13.18 -0.66 -6.87
N ARG A 28 -13.09 -1.90 -7.37
CA ARG A 28 -13.98 -3.00 -7.00
C ARG A 28 -13.66 -3.49 -5.58
N LEU A 29 -12.38 -3.67 -5.23
CA LEU A 29 -11.94 -3.98 -3.86
C LEU A 29 -12.32 -2.88 -2.86
N GLU A 30 -12.20 -1.61 -3.22
CA GLU A 30 -12.58 -0.46 -2.38
C GLU A 30 -14.09 -0.34 -2.11
N ARG A 31 -14.93 -1.15 -2.78
CA ARG A 31 -16.38 -1.25 -2.51
C ARG A 31 -16.76 -2.41 -1.61
N LEU A 32 -15.83 -3.32 -1.33
CA LEU A 32 -16.02 -4.37 -0.33
C LEU A 32 -15.78 -3.80 1.07
N ASP A 33 -16.37 -4.43 2.09
CA ASP A 33 -16.06 -4.13 3.48
C ASP A 33 -14.56 -4.28 3.77
N ASN A 34 -14.02 -3.52 4.73
CA ASN A 34 -12.58 -3.45 5.00
C ASN A 34 -11.96 -4.85 5.21
N ASP A 35 -12.57 -5.71 6.02
CA ASP A 35 -12.13 -7.10 6.25
C ASP A 35 -11.91 -7.84 4.93
N LYS A 36 -12.92 -7.83 4.05
CA LYS A 36 -12.89 -8.51 2.75
C LYS A 36 -11.87 -7.88 1.81
N LYS A 37 -11.86 -6.54 1.71
CA LYS A 37 -10.92 -5.75 0.90
C LYS A 37 -9.47 -6.10 1.21
N TYR A 38 -9.10 -6.11 2.50
CA TYR A 38 -7.74 -6.40 2.93
C TYR A 38 -7.43 -7.90 2.86
N TYR A 39 -8.38 -8.78 3.18
CA TYR A 39 -8.21 -10.23 3.00
C TYR A 39 -7.86 -10.61 1.55
N TYR A 40 -8.63 -10.13 0.56
CA TYR A 40 -8.39 -10.47 -0.85
C TYR A 40 -7.04 -9.95 -1.38
N ALA A 41 -6.61 -8.76 -0.98
CA ALA A 41 -5.32 -8.22 -1.42
C ALA A 41 -4.14 -8.92 -0.72
N LEU A 42 -4.23 -9.14 0.59
CA LEU A 42 -3.10 -9.62 1.40
C LEU A 42 -2.94 -11.15 1.39
N ASN A 43 -3.99 -11.91 1.04
CA ASN A 43 -3.92 -13.36 0.87
C ASN A 43 -3.35 -13.75 -0.51
N THR A 44 -2.20 -13.16 -0.86
CA THR A 44 -1.47 -13.35 -2.12
C THR A 44 0.02 -13.55 -1.86
N LYS A 45 0.70 -14.31 -2.74
CA LYS A 45 2.12 -14.64 -2.57
C LYS A 45 3.02 -13.42 -2.74
N ALA A 46 2.62 -12.45 -3.57
CA ALA A 46 3.29 -11.17 -3.70
C ALA A 46 3.29 -10.40 -2.37
N ALA A 47 2.11 -10.23 -1.75
CA ALA A 47 1.98 -9.56 -0.45
C ALA A 47 2.76 -10.30 0.65
N GLU A 48 2.57 -11.63 0.79
CA GLU A 48 3.32 -12.45 1.76
C GLU A 48 4.84 -12.32 1.59
N LYS A 49 5.33 -12.37 0.34
CA LYS A 49 6.76 -12.26 0.04
C LYS A 49 7.31 -10.87 0.36
N PHE A 50 6.53 -9.81 0.15
CA PHE A 50 6.89 -8.44 0.51
C PHE A 50 6.96 -8.28 2.04
N MET A 51 5.96 -8.82 2.75
CA MET A 51 5.81 -8.74 4.19
C MET A 51 6.66 -9.75 4.99
N LYS A 52 7.31 -10.74 4.34
CA LYS A 52 8.00 -11.89 4.97
C LYS A 52 8.97 -11.59 6.15
N LYS A 53 9.40 -10.35 6.33
CA LYS A 53 10.31 -9.92 7.42
C LYS A 53 9.70 -8.87 8.37
N SER A 54 8.42 -8.55 8.24
CA SER A 54 7.71 -7.66 9.15
C SER A 54 7.06 -8.46 10.30
N GLU A 55 6.54 -7.74 11.29
CA GLU A 55 5.77 -8.30 12.40
C GLU A 55 4.37 -8.80 11.99
N PHE A 56 3.91 -8.45 10.80
CA PHE A 56 2.60 -8.82 10.24
C PHE A 56 2.55 -10.23 9.66
N ILE A 57 3.50 -11.12 10.00
CA ILE A 57 3.53 -12.51 9.50
C ILE A 57 3.23 -13.47 10.66
N LYS A 58 2.13 -14.21 10.51
CA LYS A 58 1.72 -15.27 11.44
C LYS A 58 2.72 -16.45 11.40
N PRO A 59 2.80 -17.29 12.46
CA PRO A 59 3.72 -18.43 12.50
C PRO A 59 3.52 -19.48 11.38
N ASN A 60 2.35 -19.50 10.73
CA ASN A 60 2.04 -20.33 9.57
C ASN A 60 2.58 -19.75 8.24
N GLY A 61 3.11 -18.53 8.23
CA GLY A 61 3.67 -17.83 7.06
C GLY A 61 2.72 -16.87 6.35
N THR A 62 1.44 -16.82 6.71
CA THR A 62 0.46 -15.90 6.10
C THR A 62 0.49 -14.52 6.75
N ILE A 63 -0.02 -13.49 6.07
CA ILE A 63 -0.17 -12.15 6.68
C ILE A 63 -1.23 -12.17 7.79
N ASP A 64 -0.98 -11.43 8.86
CA ASP A 64 -1.96 -11.11 9.89
C ASP A 64 -2.85 -9.93 9.45
N VAL A 65 -3.95 -10.24 8.78
CA VAL A 65 -4.90 -9.24 8.24
C VAL A 65 -5.55 -8.41 9.37
N ASP A 66 -5.82 -9.00 10.53
CA ASP A 66 -6.42 -8.30 11.67
C ASP A 66 -5.46 -7.21 12.19
N LEU A 67 -4.21 -7.60 12.48
CA LEU A 67 -3.15 -6.68 12.92
C LEU A 67 -2.83 -5.61 11.86
N TYR A 68 -2.89 -5.97 10.57
CA TYR A 68 -2.73 -5.05 9.45
C TYR A 68 -3.83 -3.97 9.43
N ILE A 69 -5.09 -4.36 9.64
CA ILE A 69 -6.24 -3.44 9.71
C ILE A 69 -6.09 -2.50 10.90
N ASP A 70 -5.70 -3.01 12.07
CA ASP A 70 -5.45 -2.21 13.28
C ASP A 70 -4.34 -1.18 13.03
N ALA A 71 -3.24 -1.56 12.37
CA ALA A 71 -2.16 -0.64 12.02
C ALA A 71 -2.60 0.47 11.06
N ILE A 72 -3.43 0.17 10.05
CA ILE A 72 -4.02 1.19 9.16
C ILE A 72 -4.97 2.13 9.93
N ASN A 73 -5.78 1.59 10.84
CA ASN A 73 -6.73 2.39 11.63
C ASN A 73 -5.98 3.31 12.60
N TYR A 74 -4.90 2.84 13.21
CA TYR A 74 -3.96 3.66 13.97
C TYR A 74 -3.41 4.81 13.12
N LEU A 75 -2.81 4.53 11.96
CA LEU A 75 -2.23 5.56 11.09
C LEU A 75 -3.25 6.63 10.64
N LYS A 76 -4.50 6.23 10.37
CA LYS A 76 -5.59 7.16 10.05
C LYS A 76 -6.07 8.01 11.23
N SER A 77 -5.76 7.59 12.46
CA SER A 77 -6.11 8.31 13.69
C SER A 77 -5.02 9.28 14.17
N VAL A 78 -3.77 9.08 13.71
CA VAL A 78 -2.64 9.98 14.00
C VAL A 78 -2.82 11.29 13.24
N PRO A 79 -2.84 12.46 13.92
CA PRO A 79 -2.86 13.76 13.23
C PRO A 79 -1.59 14.00 12.41
N ASP A 80 -1.69 14.65 11.25
CA ASP A 80 -0.56 15.00 10.38
C ASP A 80 0.60 15.72 11.11
N SER A 81 0.29 16.45 12.18
CA SER A 81 1.28 17.16 13.03
C SER A 81 2.08 16.26 13.97
N GLU A 82 1.59 15.06 14.24
CA GLU A 82 2.20 14.06 15.14
C GLU A 82 2.77 12.86 14.35
N TYR A 83 2.37 12.74 13.08
CA TYR A 83 2.77 11.69 12.15
C TYR A 83 4.29 11.64 11.98
N ASN A 84 4.90 10.59 12.55
CA ASN A 84 6.34 10.52 12.74
C ASN A 84 7.04 9.67 11.66
N ARG A 85 8.37 9.51 11.77
CA ARG A 85 9.16 8.78 10.77
C ARG A 85 8.81 7.29 10.71
N ASP A 86 8.53 6.67 11.84
CA ASP A 86 8.31 5.24 11.96
C ASP A 86 6.89 4.88 11.54
N ASP A 87 5.89 5.71 11.92
CA ASP A 87 4.54 5.71 11.31
C ASP A 87 4.63 5.74 9.78
N TYR A 88 5.54 6.57 9.25
CA TYR A 88 5.68 6.75 7.81
C TYR A 88 6.42 5.60 7.10
N ILE A 89 7.26 4.86 7.81
CA ILE A 89 7.86 3.63 7.28
C ILE A 89 6.81 2.52 7.29
N LEU A 90 6.00 2.45 8.34
CA LEU A 90 4.89 1.51 8.47
C LEU A 90 3.84 1.73 7.38
N ASP A 91 3.36 2.96 7.16
CA ASP A 91 2.37 3.27 6.13
C ASP A 91 2.83 2.86 4.72
N CYS A 92 4.06 3.17 4.35
CA CYS A 92 4.63 2.70 3.08
C CYS A 92 4.72 1.18 2.98
N LEU A 93 5.09 0.48 4.07
CA LEU A 93 5.12 -0.98 4.10
C LEU A 93 3.71 -1.57 3.86
N LEU A 94 2.70 -1.01 4.52
CA LEU A 94 1.31 -1.46 4.40
C LEU A 94 0.78 -1.18 2.99
N VAL A 95 0.90 0.06 2.50
CA VAL A 95 0.46 0.45 1.15
C VAL A 95 1.12 -0.39 0.06
N ASP A 96 2.45 -0.55 0.08
CA ASP A 96 3.16 -1.35 -0.94
C ASP A 96 2.74 -2.84 -0.89
N ALA A 97 2.52 -3.41 0.30
CA ALA A 97 2.04 -4.79 0.45
C ALA A 97 0.64 -4.99 -0.15
N TYR A 98 -0.26 -4.02 0.06
CA TYR A 98 -1.60 -4.02 -0.51
C TYR A 98 -1.57 -3.87 -2.04
N GLU A 99 -0.78 -2.94 -2.59
CA GLU A 99 -0.70 -2.73 -4.05
C GLU A 99 -0.07 -3.92 -4.79
N GLU A 100 1.02 -4.52 -4.29
CA GLU A 100 1.59 -5.75 -4.86
C GLU A 100 0.58 -6.92 -4.80
N GLY A 101 -0.26 -6.96 -3.77
CA GLY A 101 -1.34 -7.93 -3.65
C GLY A 101 -2.47 -7.75 -4.67
N ILE A 102 -2.90 -6.50 -4.92
CA ILE A 102 -3.84 -6.20 -6.02
C ILE A 102 -3.23 -6.57 -7.38
N GLU A 103 -1.92 -6.37 -7.58
CA GLU A 103 -1.27 -6.69 -8.86
C GLU A 103 -1.27 -8.20 -9.13
N GLU A 104 -1.03 -9.04 -8.11
CA GLU A 104 -1.17 -10.50 -8.22
C GLU A 104 -2.63 -10.91 -8.46
N LEU A 105 -3.58 -10.42 -7.65
CA LEU A 105 -5.00 -10.75 -7.77
C LEU A 105 -5.59 -10.35 -9.14
N PHE A 106 -5.21 -9.19 -9.68
CA PHE A 106 -5.59 -8.78 -11.03
C PHE A 106 -4.95 -9.67 -12.11
N SER A 107 -3.69 -10.07 -11.93
CA SER A 107 -3.02 -10.99 -12.87
C SER A 107 -3.71 -12.35 -12.92
N ASP A 108 -4.02 -12.92 -11.75
CA ASP A 108 -4.64 -14.23 -11.62
C ASP A 108 -6.09 -14.25 -12.14
N THR A 109 -6.90 -13.25 -11.78
CA THR A 109 -8.29 -13.15 -12.26
C THR A 109 -8.40 -12.95 -13.77
N GLN A 110 -7.44 -12.26 -14.40
CA GLN A 110 -7.36 -12.12 -15.86
C GLN A 110 -6.73 -13.35 -16.56
N GLY A 111 -6.37 -14.40 -15.82
CA GLY A 111 -5.78 -15.63 -16.36
C GLY A 111 -4.33 -15.47 -16.85
N PHE A 112 -3.60 -14.44 -16.42
CA PHE A 112 -2.18 -14.23 -16.75
C PHE A 112 -1.24 -15.15 -15.96
N VAL A 113 -1.44 -16.46 -16.09
CA VAL A 113 -0.59 -17.47 -15.44
C VAL A 113 0.86 -17.33 -15.93
N GLY A 114 1.76 -16.94 -15.03
CA GLY A 114 3.20 -17.03 -15.21
C GLY A 114 3.87 -15.96 -16.09
N LYS A 115 3.15 -14.94 -16.56
CA LYS A 115 3.78 -13.73 -17.10
C LYS A 115 3.64 -12.60 -16.11
N THR A 116 4.74 -12.33 -15.41
CA THR A 116 4.97 -11.07 -14.70
C THR A 116 4.43 -9.92 -15.53
N LEU A 117 3.31 -9.33 -15.13
CA LEU A 117 2.87 -8.08 -15.70
C LEU A 117 4.03 -7.11 -15.49
N ALA A 118 4.66 -6.71 -16.59
CA ALA A 118 5.68 -5.67 -16.57
C ALA A 118 4.93 -4.34 -16.44
N SER A 119 4.25 -4.18 -15.30
CA SER A 119 3.38 -3.05 -15.01
C SER A 119 4.14 -1.76 -15.29
N PRO A 120 3.50 -0.77 -15.93
CA PRO A 120 4.07 0.57 -16.02
C PRO A 120 4.55 1.07 -14.65
N VAL A 121 3.87 0.68 -13.56
CA VAL A 121 4.25 0.92 -12.16
C VAL A 121 5.61 0.31 -11.83
N ARG A 122 5.91 -0.94 -12.21
CA ARG A 122 7.24 -1.55 -11.97
C ARG A 122 8.37 -0.89 -12.76
N LYS A 123 8.10 -0.37 -13.97
CA LYS A 123 9.06 0.50 -14.69
C LYS A 123 9.21 1.86 -14.02
N PHE A 124 8.13 2.43 -13.49
CA PHE A 124 8.16 3.67 -12.71
C PHE A 124 9.00 3.48 -11.45
N ASN A 125 8.70 2.48 -10.62
CA ASN A 125 9.40 2.18 -9.37
C ASN A 125 10.89 1.88 -9.55
N ARG A 126 11.31 1.31 -10.69
CA ARG A 126 12.74 1.10 -10.99
C ARG A 126 13.46 2.39 -11.43
N ARG A 127 12.84 3.23 -12.26
CA ARG A 127 13.38 4.55 -12.65
C ARG A 127 13.38 5.53 -11.47
N SER A 128 12.38 5.43 -10.60
CA SER A 128 12.32 6.09 -9.30
C SER A 128 13.44 5.60 -8.40
N LYS A 129 13.64 4.29 -8.18
CA LYS A 129 14.76 3.78 -7.35
C LYS A 129 16.14 4.30 -7.75
N GLU A 130 16.41 4.50 -9.04
CA GLU A 130 17.66 5.09 -9.53
C GLU A 130 17.72 6.63 -9.36
N SER A 131 16.55 7.29 -9.34
CA SER A 131 16.40 8.74 -9.07
C SER A 131 16.35 9.08 -7.56
N PHE A 132 16.05 8.11 -6.70
CA PHE A 132 15.83 8.26 -5.25
C PHE A 132 17.12 8.46 -4.43
N LYS A 133 18.28 8.63 -5.07
CA LYS A 133 19.45 9.25 -4.41
C LYS A 133 19.25 10.74 -4.12
N SER A 134 18.19 11.36 -4.66
CA SER A 134 17.80 12.74 -4.37
C SER A 134 16.30 12.85 -4.06
N LEU A 135 15.99 12.93 -2.76
CA LEU A 135 14.78 13.53 -2.15
C LEU A 135 13.40 12.98 -2.59
N ALA A 136 12.53 12.64 -1.64
CA ALA A 136 11.09 12.51 -1.89
C ALA A 136 10.29 12.63 -0.59
N ARG A 137 8.98 12.88 -0.77
CA ARG A 137 7.85 12.85 0.18
C ARG A 137 7.38 14.24 0.67
N PRO A 138 6.11 14.40 1.12
CA PRO A 138 5.03 13.42 1.00
C PRO A 138 4.36 13.48 -0.38
N ASP A 139 3.62 14.55 -0.68
CA ASP A 139 2.20 14.47 -1.03
C ASP A 139 1.82 13.25 -1.89
N ASP A 140 1.89 13.37 -3.22
CA ASP A 140 1.59 12.34 -4.20
C ASP A 140 2.76 12.29 -5.20
N GLY A 141 3.84 11.58 -4.83
CA GLY A 141 5.01 11.33 -5.69
C GLY A 141 5.89 12.54 -6.08
N SER A 142 5.56 13.77 -5.69
CA SER A 142 6.27 14.98 -6.16
C SER A 142 7.33 15.50 -5.18
N ILE A 143 8.60 15.29 -5.57
CA ILE A 143 9.82 15.74 -4.88
C ILE A 143 9.82 17.25 -4.54
N MET A 144 9.12 18.06 -5.33
CA MET A 144 9.09 19.52 -5.17
C MET A 144 8.39 19.99 -3.89
N ALA A 145 7.42 19.23 -3.35
CA ALA A 145 6.73 19.58 -2.11
C ALA A 145 7.70 19.61 -0.92
N GLY A 146 8.53 18.57 -0.78
CA GLY A 146 9.57 18.50 0.25
C GLY A 146 10.63 19.61 0.13
N ILE A 147 11.00 20.02 -1.09
CA ILE A 147 11.94 21.14 -1.31
C ILE A 147 11.34 22.48 -0.88
N ILE A 148 10.06 22.72 -1.19
CA ILE A 148 9.35 23.94 -0.77
C ILE A 148 9.20 23.98 0.75
N TRP A 149 8.86 22.85 1.38
CA TRP A 149 8.79 22.72 2.83
C TRP A 149 10.14 23.00 3.50
N LEU A 150 11.23 22.37 3.02
CA LEU A 150 12.57 22.53 3.58
C LEU A 150 13.07 23.99 3.45
N LYS A 151 12.84 24.63 2.30
CA LYS A 151 13.14 26.06 2.10
C LYS A 151 12.40 26.93 3.12
N ASN A 152 11.11 26.71 3.30
CA ASN A 152 10.29 27.49 4.23
C ASN A 152 10.74 27.28 5.69
N TRP A 153 11.10 26.05 6.07
CA TRP A 153 11.64 25.73 7.39
C TRP A 153 12.99 26.42 7.66
N ILE A 154 13.92 26.38 6.71
CA ILE A 154 15.23 27.05 6.82
C ILE A 154 15.06 28.56 6.97
N VAL A 155 14.21 29.20 6.17
CA VAL A 155 13.93 30.65 6.28
C VAL A 155 13.34 31.00 7.64
N ARG A 156 12.45 30.16 8.18
CA ARG A 156 11.84 30.36 9.50
C ARG A 156 12.90 30.28 10.61
N LYS A 157 13.74 29.23 10.60
CA LYS A 157 14.84 29.06 11.57
C LYS A 157 15.91 30.16 11.47
N TYR A 158 16.24 30.61 10.27
CA TYR A 158 17.18 31.73 10.08
C TYR A 158 16.66 33.03 10.68
N ASN A 159 15.36 33.32 10.56
CA ASN A 159 14.74 34.51 11.15
C ASN A 159 14.58 34.40 12.67
N GLU A 160 14.37 33.20 13.22
CA GLU A 160 14.36 32.94 14.68
C GLU A 160 15.74 33.18 15.31
N LEU A 161 16.84 32.84 14.62
CA LEU A 161 18.22 33.02 15.09
C LEU A 161 18.77 34.45 14.92
N LYS A 162 17.97 35.36 14.34
CA LYS A 162 18.35 36.76 14.07
C LYS A 162 17.61 37.79 14.93
N ARG A 163 16.86 37.33 15.92
CA ARG A 163 16.20 38.11 16.97
C ARG A 163 16.91 37.91 18.30
#